data_AF-A0AAA9ZVT0-F1
#
_entry.id   AF-A0AAA9ZVT0-F1
#
_cell.length_a   1.000
_cell.length_b   1.000
_cell.length_c   1.000
_cell.angle_alpha   90.00
_cell.angle_beta   90.00
_cell.angle_gamma   90.00
#
_symmetry.space_group_name_H-M   'P 1'
#
loop_
_entity.id
_entity.type
_entity.pdbx_description
1 polymer ?
#
loop_
_entity_poly.entity_id
_entity_poly.type
_entity_poly.pdbx_seq_one_letter_code
_entity_poly.pdbx_strand_id
1 'polypeptide(L)'
;MLEYPDNAMQVQRPQLWIIDLTRDRKIRTFEIPESIVQQGVGMASLVVDADGTDCEKSYAYIPDLVQGAIYVYSFEANRMWAFRHSSFQHDPQRAAFNVAGQRFNWDDGIFSITVGNRDPATRSKPVYYHPMVSTTEFITFTEVLQNEALATNGGYENLFQTIGDRGPNAQSTMHHFDGESQVLFYAEVNRNSIGCWNTQSNFSAENHDIIHHDNERMIYPTDLSADVSGAIWVLSNNLPTWIYSRLNVNQYNFYLWRQTPLVAIQGTKCQIE
;
A
#
# COMPACT_ATOMS: atom_id res chain seq x y z
N MET A 1 14.30 6.22 -11.96
CA MET A 1 14.27 6.12 -13.44
C MET A 1 13.48 7.31 -13.96
N LEU A 2 13.81 7.78 -15.16
CA LEU A 2 13.08 8.85 -15.82
C LEU A 2 12.26 8.23 -16.94
N GLU A 3 10.93 8.30 -16.82
CA GLU A 3 9.98 7.74 -17.76
C GLU A 3 9.57 8.79 -18.79
N TYR A 4 10.50 9.18 -19.66
CA TYR A 4 10.15 9.98 -20.83
C TYR A 4 9.40 9.09 -21.83
N PRO A 5 8.30 9.56 -22.45
CA PRO A 5 7.62 8.82 -23.52
C PRO A 5 8.62 8.36 -24.58
N ASP A 6 8.63 7.06 -24.88
CA ASP A 6 9.52 6.38 -25.82
C ASP A 6 11.04 6.48 -25.51
N ASN A 7 11.43 6.98 -24.34
CA ASN A 7 12.83 7.17 -23.97
C ASN A 7 13.07 7.01 -22.45
N ALA A 8 12.63 5.88 -21.91
CA ALA A 8 12.88 5.54 -20.51
C ALA A 8 14.39 5.41 -20.25
N MET A 9 14.89 6.08 -19.21
CA MET A 9 16.32 6.08 -18.87
C MET A 9 16.54 5.85 -17.37
N GLN A 10 17.42 4.90 -17.04
CA GLN A 10 17.91 4.71 -15.68
C GLN A 10 19.17 5.56 -15.42
N VAL A 11 18.99 6.68 -14.75
CA VAL A 11 20.10 7.60 -14.39
C VAL A 11 20.91 7.09 -13.19
N GLN A 12 20.26 6.39 -12.26
CA GLN A 12 20.89 5.85 -11.06
C GLN A 12 20.20 4.56 -10.60
N ARG A 13 20.91 3.76 -9.81
CA ARG A 13 20.33 2.62 -9.07
C ARG A 13 19.28 3.13 -8.07
N PRO A 14 18.22 2.35 -7.79
CA PRO A 14 17.28 2.71 -6.73
C PRO A 14 17.95 2.62 -5.36
N GLN A 15 17.61 3.56 -4.47
CA GLN A 15 18.24 3.68 -3.15
C GLN A 15 17.18 4.01 -2.10
N LEU A 16 17.36 3.47 -0.89
CA LEU A 16 16.63 3.89 0.31
C LEU A 16 17.41 5.00 1.00
N TRP A 17 16.73 6.11 1.28
CA TRP A 17 17.29 7.26 1.96
C TRP A 17 16.65 7.37 3.34
N ILE A 18 17.45 7.26 4.39
CA ILE A 18 17.00 7.38 5.77
C ILE A 18 17.50 8.72 6.31
N ILE A 19 16.55 9.59 6.64
CA ILE A 19 16.81 10.98 7.03
C ILE A 19 16.22 11.21 8.43
N ASP A 20 17.03 11.79 9.31
CA ASP A 20 16.60 12.26 10.61
C ASP A 20 16.06 13.68 10.48
N LEU A 21 14.73 13.81 10.53
CA LEU A 21 14.02 15.08 10.42
C LEU A 21 14.27 16.02 11.61
N THR A 22 14.65 15.49 12.78
CA THR A 22 14.91 16.31 13.98
C THR A 22 16.26 17.03 13.89
N ARG A 23 17.21 16.45 13.15
CA ARG A 23 18.57 16.98 12.97
C ARG A 23 18.84 17.44 11.54
N ASP A 24 17.85 17.37 10.67
CA ASP A 24 17.93 17.68 9.23
C ASP A 24 19.17 17.05 8.58
N ARG A 25 19.37 15.75 8.81
CA ARG A 25 20.56 15.05 8.30
C ARG A 25 20.25 13.66 7.79
N LYS A 26 20.97 13.29 6.74
CA LYS A 26 20.97 11.91 6.24
C LYS A 26 21.68 11.01 7.24
N ILE A 27 20.98 9.99 7.71
CA ILE A 27 21.53 8.95 8.58
C ILE A 27 22.20 7.88 7.73
N ARG A 28 21.53 7.44 6.67
CA ARG A 28 22.01 6.33 5.84
C ARG A 28 21.43 6.42 4.42
N THR A 29 22.21 5.95 3.46
CA THR A 29 21.72 5.56 2.14
C THR A 29 22.01 4.07 1.96
N PHE A 30 21.02 3.31 1.52
CA PHE A 30 21.20 1.92 1.11
C PHE A 30 20.91 1.82 -0.38
N GLU A 31 21.92 1.49 -1.18
CA GLU A 31 21.71 1.20 -2.59
C GLU A 31 21.15 -0.20 -2.75
N ILE A 32 20.00 -0.32 -3.42
CA ILE A 32 19.35 -1.60 -3.64
C ILE A 32 20.20 -2.41 -4.63
N PRO A 33 20.62 -3.64 -4.30
CA PRO A 33 21.46 -4.46 -5.19
C PRO A 33 20.75 -4.86 -6.49
N GLU A 34 21.53 -5.04 -7.56
CA GLU A 34 21.01 -5.47 -8.88
C GLU A 34 20.35 -6.86 -8.84
N SER A 35 20.82 -7.71 -7.91
CA SER A 35 20.22 -9.02 -7.65
C SER A 35 18.80 -8.95 -7.08
N ILE A 36 18.39 -7.82 -6.49
CA ILE A 36 17.02 -7.62 -5.99
C ILE A 36 16.17 -6.93 -7.04
N VAL A 37 16.67 -5.81 -7.57
CA VAL A 37 15.98 -4.98 -8.57
C VAL A 37 16.93 -4.71 -9.73
N GLN A 38 16.62 -5.23 -10.93
CA GLN A 38 17.42 -4.96 -12.12
C GLN A 38 17.33 -3.48 -12.51
N GLN A 39 16.11 -2.97 -12.65
CA GLN A 39 15.80 -1.58 -12.96
C GLN A 39 14.80 -1.04 -11.94
N GLY A 40 14.96 0.20 -11.51
CA GLY A 40 14.07 0.81 -10.50
C GLY A 40 12.70 1.20 -11.04
N VAL A 41 11.95 0.25 -11.62
CA VAL A 41 10.50 0.33 -11.95
C VAL A 41 9.74 -0.43 -10.87
N GLY A 42 8.49 -0.06 -10.61
CA GLY A 42 7.52 -0.95 -9.97
C GLY A 42 7.43 -0.90 -8.45
N MET A 43 8.43 -0.36 -7.75
CA MET A 43 8.34 -0.09 -6.30
C MET A 43 7.23 0.94 -6.04
N ALA A 44 6.06 0.46 -5.62
CA ALA A 44 4.81 1.21 -5.60
C ALA A 44 4.67 2.08 -4.34
N SER A 45 5.10 1.54 -3.21
CA SER A 45 4.96 2.15 -1.89
C SER A 45 6.06 1.68 -0.95
N LEU A 46 6.07 2.20 0.28
CA LEU A 46 6.99 1.80 1.33
C LEU A 46 6.32 1.94 2.69
N VAL A 47 6.39 0.89 3.50
CA VAL A 47 5.98 0.94 4.92
C VAL A 47 7.15 0.62 5.81
N VAL A 48 7.30 1.38 6.89
CA VAL A 48 8.33 1.17 7.90
C VAL A 48 7.69 0.49 9.11
N ASP A 49 8.23 -0.67 9.49
CA ASP A 49 7.95 -1.31 10.76
C ASP A 49 9.08 -0.99 11.75
N ALA A 50 8.82 -0.04 12.64
CA ALA A 50 9.75 0.36 13.70
C ALA A 50 9.10 0.15 15.07
N ASP A 51 9.87 -0.37 16.02
CA ASP A 51 9.50 -0.28 17.43
C ASP A 51 9.91 1.12 17.93
N GLY A 52 8.97 1.87 18.51
CA GLY A 52 9.23 3.22 19.02
C GLY A 52 10.30 3.27 20.12
N THR A 53 10.68 2.12 20.70
CA THR A 53 11.72 2.01 21.73
C THR A 53 13.09 1.60 21.20
N ASP A 54 13.17 0.98 20.02
CA ASP A 54 14.40 0.47 19.41
C ASP A 54 14.34 0.61 17.89
N CYS A 55 14.65 1.81 17.39
CA CYS A 55 14.64 2.10 15.96
C CYS A 55 15.75 1.36 15.19
N GLU A 56 16.76 0.79 15.85
CA GLU A 56 17.82 0.04 15.17
C GLU A 56 17.28 -1.27 14.57
N LYS A 57 16.23 -1.84 15.18
CA LYS A 57 15.56 -3.06 14.72
C LYS A 57 14.42 -2.79 13.74
N SER A 58 14.47 -1.67 13.04
CA SER A 58 13.44 -1.31 12.06
C SER A 58 13.59 -2.11 10.77
N TYR A 59 12.45 -2.36 10.14
CA TYR A 59 12.35 -2.95 8.81
C TYR A 59 11.58 -2.02 7.89
N ALA A 60 11.84 -2.11 6.59
CA ALA A 60 11.00 -1.49 5.56
C ALA A 60 10.48 -2.55 4.59
N TYR A 61 9.21 -2.46 4.24
CA TYR A 61 8.53 -3.33 3.28
C TYR A 61 8.17 -2.53 2.03
N ILE A 62 8.60 -3.01 0.88
CA ILE A 62 8.50 -2.29 -0.40
C ILE A 62 7.86 -3.23 -1.41
N PRO A 63 6.56 -3.10 -1.68
CA PRO A 63 5.92 -3.86 -2.74
C PRO A 63 6.40 -3.38 -4.11
N ASP A 64 6.70 -4.34 -4.98
CA ASP A 64 7.02 -4.13 -6.38
C ASP A 64 5.92 -4.71 -7.27
N LEU A 65 5.13 -3.83 -7.86
CA LEU A 65 3.94 -4.15 -8.64
C LEU A 65 4.27 -4.84 -9.97
N VAL A 66 5.46 -4.59 -10.53
CA VAL A 66 5.91 -5.15 -11.82
C VAL A 66 6.53 -6.51 -11.61
N GLN A 67 7.34 -6.64 -10.56
CA GLN A 67 8.03 -7.88 -10.23
C GLN A 67 7.15 -8.86 -9.44
N GLY A 68 6.00 -8.40 -8.93
CA GLY A 68 5.14 -9.17 -8.03
C GLY A 68 5.93 -9.68 -6.84
N ALA A 69 6.57 -8.76 -6.12
CA ALA A 69 7.48 -9.06 -5.02
C ALA A 69 7.27 -8.10 -3.84
N ILE A 70 7.64 -8.55 -2.65
CA ILE A 70 7.85 -7.67 -1.50
C ILE A 70 9.34 -7.68 -1.20
N TYR A 71 9.98 -6.52 -1.28
CA TYR A 71 11.34 -6.35 -0.79
C TYR A 71 11.32 -5.96 0.68
N VAL A 72 12.17 -6.62 1.47
CA VAL A 72 12.30 -6.36 2.89
C VAL A 72 13.71 -5.86 3.16
N TYR A 73 13.82 -4.65 3.69
CA TYR A 73 15.08 -4.08 4.16
C TYR A 73 15.15 -4.18 5.69
N SER A 74 16.26 -4.69 6.22
CA SER A 74 16.57 -4.64 7.65
C SER A 74 17.56 -3.52 7.93
N PHE A 75 17.20 -2.61 8.83
CA PHE A 75 18.09 -1.53 9.24
C PHE A 75 19.28 -2.06 10.04
N GLU A 76 19.08 -2.95 11.00
CA GLU A 76 20.16 -3.53 11.81
C GLU A 76 21.19 -4.29 10.95
N ALA A 77 20.72 -5.21 10.11
CA ALA A 77 21.60 -6.01 9.26
C ALA A 77 22.15 -5.23 8.05
N ASN A 78 21.51 -4.11 7.69
CA ASN A 78 21.75 -3.36 6.47
C ASN A 78 21.74 -4.26 5.23
N ARG A 79 20.75 -5.15 5.16
CA ARG A 79 20.54 -6.11 4.06
C ARG A 79 19.12 -6.05 3.56
N MET A 80 18.93 -6.53 2.33
CA MET A 80 17.63 -6.63 1.69
C MET A 80 17.46 -8.01 1.08
N TRP A 81 16.26 -8.56 1.20
CA TRP A 81 15.83 -9.79 0.54
C TRP A 81 14.44 -9.61 -0.08
N ALA A 82 14.00 -10.59 -0.87
CA ALA A 82 12.76 -10.54 -1.63
C ALA A 82 11.89 -11.75 -1.34
N PHE A 83 10.59 -11.51 -1.16
CA PHE A 83 9.57 -12.54 -1.23
C PHE A 83 8.84 -12.46 -2.57
N ARG A 84 8.50 -13.62 -3.11
CA ARG A 84 7.64 -13.75 -4.29
C ARG A 84 6.54 -14.75 -3.98
N HIS A 85 5.31 -14.40 -4.31
CA HIS A 85 4.14 -15.21 -4.04
C HIS A 85 3.05 -14.93 -5.09
N SER A 86 2.20 -15.91 -5.39
CA SER A 86 1.14 -15.77 -6.39
C SER A 86 0.10 -14.71 -6.01
N SER A 87 -0.14 -14.50 -4.71
CA SER A 87 -1.02 -13.44 -4.20
C SER A 87 -0.53 -12.02 -4.48
N PHE A 88 0.72 -11.85 -4.93
CA PHE A 88 1.27 -10.54 -5.29
C PHE A 88 0.95 -10.15 -6.74
N GLN A 89 0.36 -11.06 -7.53
CA GLN A 89 0.00 -10.82 -8.92
C GLN A 89 -1.39 -10.17 -9.00
N HIS A 90 -1.65 -9.40 -10.06
CA HIS A 90 -2.98 -8.89 -10.32
C HIS A 90 -3.99 -10.02 -10.59
N ASP A 91 -5.27 -9.71 -10.41
CA ASP A 91 -6.38 -10.55 -10.83
C ASP A 91 -6.89 -10.07 -12.21
N PRO A 92 -6.69 -10.83 -13.31
CA PRO A 92 -7.15 -10.44 -14.64
C PRO A 92 -8.68 -10.24 -14.73
N GLN A 93 -9.47 -10.85 -13.84
CA GLN A 93 -10.92 -10.64 -13.80
C GLN A 93 -11.31 -9.28 -13.23
N ARG A 94 -10.36 -8.59 -12.59
CA ARG A 94 -10.50 -7.26 -12.00
C ARG A 94 -9.72 -6.19 -12.75
N ALA A 95 -9.18 -6.51 -13.93
CA ALA A 95 -8.37 -5.61 -14.75
C ALA A 95 -9.11 -4.39 -15.29
N ALA A 96 -10.43 -4.47 -15.43
CA ALA A 96 -11.23 -3.39 -16.02
C ALA A 96 -11.47 -2.24 -15.04
N PHE A 97 -11.13 -1.03 -15.47
CA PHE A 97 -11.43 0.22 -14.77
C PHE A 97 -12.38 1.10 -15.58
N ASN A 98 -13.27 1.80 -14.87
CA ASN A 98 -14.16 2.79 -15.45
C ASN A 98 -14.21 4.02 -14.54
N VAL A 99 -13.33 4.98 -14.82
CA VAL A 99 -13.01 6.09 -13.92
C VAL A 99 -12.97 7.39 -14.72
N ALA A 100 -13.64 8.44 -14.24
CA ALA A 100 -13.73 9.74 -14.91
C ALA A 100 -14.18 9.64 -16.40
N GLY A 101 -15.09 8.70 -16.69
CA GLY A 101 -15.57 8.43 -18.04
C GLY A 101 -14.55 7.75 -18.97
N GLN A 102 -13.37 7.39 -18.47
CA GLN A 102 -12.36 6.62 -19.18
C GLN A 102 -12.52 5.13 -18.90
N ARG A 103 -12.37 4.30 -19.93
CA ARG A 103 -12.35 2.84 -19.80
C ARG A 103 -10.97 2.34 -20.21
N PHE A 104 -10.32 1.63 -19.32
CA PHE A 104 -8.97 1.11 -19.52
C PHE A 104 -8.78 -0.17 -18.71
N ASN A 105 -7.72 -0.90 -19.04
CA ASN A 105 -7.29 -2.05 -18.27
C ASN A 105 -5.90 -1.76 -17.69
N TRP A 106 -5.71 -2.16 -16.44
CA TRP A 106 -4.40 -2.20 -15.78
C TRP A 106 -4.12 -3.61 -15.28
N ASP A 107 -2.85 -3.86 -14.99
CA ASP A 107 -2.30 -5.13 -14.53
C ASP A 107 -1.36 -4.99 -13.33
N ASP A 108 -1.50 -3.87 -12.59
CA ASP A 108 -0.68 -3.56 -11.42
C ASP A 108 -0.84 -4.64 -10.32
N GLY A 109 0.28 -5.29 -10.00
CA GLY A 109 0.39 -6.30 -8.95
C GLY A 109 0.35 -5.70 -7.55
N ILE A 110 1.03 -6.33 -6.59
CA ILE A 110 1.11 -5.88 -5.21
C ILE A 110 1.48 -4.40 -5.14
N PHE A 111 0.65 -3.63 -4.46
CA PHE A 111 0.73 -2.17 -4.53
C PHE A 111 0.78 -1.54 -3.14
N SER A 112 0.00 -2.07 -2.20
CA SER A 112 -0.06 -1.59 -0.83
C SER A 112 0.17 -2.71 0.17
N ILE A 113 0.81 -2.34 1.28
CA ILE A 113 1.09 -3.16 2.45
C ILE A 113 0.89 -2.28 3.68
N THR A 114 0.35 -2.81 4.77
CA THR A 114 0.30 -2.12 6.06
C THR A 114 0.51 -3.11 7.21
N VAL A 115 1.05 -2.61 8.31
CA VAL A 115 1.33 -3.41 9.51
C VAL A 115 0.25 -3.14 10.54
N GLY A 116 -0.36 -4.20 11.06
CA GLY A 116 -1.35 -4.13 12.12
C GLY A 116 -0.73 -4.03 13.52
N ASN A 117 -1.59 -3.98 14.53
CA ASN A 117 -1.15 -3.98 15.92
C ASN A 117 -0.44 -5.27 16.29
N ARG A 118 0.53 -5.15 17.20
CA ARG A 118 1.19 -6.30 17.79
C ARG A 118 0.21 -7.07 18.65
N ASP A 119 0.01 -8.34 18.32
CA ASP A 119 -0.74 -9.27 19.15
C ASP A 119 -0.01 -9.42 20.50
N PRO A 120 -0.66 -9.13 21.65
CA PRO A 120 -0.03 -9.24 22.96
C PRO A 120 0.39 -10.67 23.33
N ALA A 121 -0.32 -11.69 22.84
CA ALA A 121 -0.11 -13.09 23.15
C ALA A 121 1.00 -13.72 22.29
N THR A 122 0.97 -13.50 20.97
CA THR A 122 1.95 -14.09 20.05
C THR A 122 3.18 -13.20 19.84
N ARG A 123 3.07 -11.90 20.15
CA ARG A 123 4.08 -10.87 19.87
C ARG A 123 4.32 -10.63 18.39
N SER A 124 3.51 -11.22 17.52
CA SER A 124 3.50 -11.05 16.06
C SER A 124 2.67 -9.84 15.64
N LYS A 125 2.99 -9.22 14.51
CA LYS A 125 2.14 -8.20 13.89
C LYS A 125 1.58 -8.77 12.58
N PRO A 126 0.26 -8.73 12.36
CA PRO A 126 -0.29 -9.07 11.06
C PRO A 126 0.15 -8.03 10.04
N VAL A 127 0.37 -8.48 8.81
CA VAL A 127 0.75 -7.63 7.68
C VAL A 127 -0.30 -7.84 6.60
N TYR A 128 -1.11 -6.82 6.37
CA TYR A 128 -2.13 -6.81 5.33
C TYR A 128 -1.53 -6.28 4.04
N TYR A 129 -1.92 -6.86 2.91
CA TYR A 129 -1.46 -6.41 1.60
C TYR A 129 -2.45 -6.79 0.50
N HIS A 130 -2.42 -6.03 -0.59
CA HIS A 130 -3.16 -6.39 -1.80
C HIS A 130 -2.47 -5.91 -3.08
N PRO A 131 -2.70 -6.61 -4.21
CA PRO A 131 -2.55 -6.06 -5.55
C PRO A 131 -3.49 -4.89 -5.79
N MET A 132 -3.06 -3.90 -6.57
CA MET A 132 -3.95 -2.79 -6.93
C MET A 132 -5.09 -3.28 -7.80
N VAL A 133 -4.76 -4.09 -8.81
CA VAL A 133 -5.74 -4.76 -9.65
C VAL A 133 -6.19 -6.05 -8.98
N SER A 134 -6.89 -5.89 -7.86
CA SER A 134 -7.57 -6.97 -7.13
C SER A 134 -8.61 -6.37 -6.19
N THR A 135 -9.61 -7.17 -5.84
CA THR A 135 -10.56 -6.89 -4.75
C THR A 135 -10.29 -7.76 -3.53
N THR A 136 -9.31 -8.64 -3.62
CA THR A 136 -8.91 -9.56 -2.55
C THR A 136 -7.95 -8.87 -1.59
N GLU A 137 -8.08 -9.17 -0.32
CA GLU A 137 -7.11 -8.81 0.71
C GLU A 137 -6.39 -10.07 1.18
N PHE A 138 -5.12 -9.91 1.49
CA PHE A 138 -4.27 -10.98 1.97
C PHE A 138 -3.58 -10.58 3.26
N ILE A 139 -3.10 -11.58 3.99
CA ILE A 139 -2.40 -11.43 5.25
C ILE A 139 -1.17 -12.32 5.30
N THR A 140 -0.12 -11.80 5.93
CA THR A 140 1.02 -12.57 6.45
C THR A 140 1.41 -11.97 7.80
N PHE A 141 2.59 -12.29 8.32
CA PHE A 141 3.07 -11.76 9.59
C PHE A 141 4.50 -11.23 9.49
N THR A 142 4.84 -10.29 10.37
CA THR A 142 6.18 -9.68 10.42
C THR A 142 7.27 -10.72 10.61
N GLU A 143 7.07 -11.78 11.41
CA GLU A 143 8.07 -12.85 11.58
C GLU A 143 8.37 -13.64 10.29
N VAL A 144 7.44 -13.65 9.34
CA VAL A 144 7.65 -14.25 8.02
C VAL A 144 8.53 -13.33 7.20
N LEU A 145 8.11 -12.07 7.04
CA LEU A 145 8.83 -11.10 6.20
C LEU A 145 10.21 -10.76 6.76
N GLN A 146 10.38 -10.71 8.07
CA GLN A 146 11.64 -10.36 8.73
C GLN A 146 12.66 -11.53 8.72
N ASN A 147 12.27 -12.73 8.26
CA ASN A 147 13.12 -13.91 8.21
C ASN A 147 13.74 -14.10 6.81
N GLU A 148 14.97 -13.61 6.64
CA GLU A 148 15.75 -13.74 5.40
C GLU A 148 16.00 -15.20 4.98
N ALA A 149 16.11 -16.13 5.94
CA ALA A 149 16.32 -17.54 5.63
C ALA A 149 15.08 -18.16 4.97
N LEU A 150 13.86 -17.74 5.34
CA LEU A 150 12.64 -18.15 4.65
C LEU A 150 12.64 -17.63 3.21
N ALA A 151 12.97 -16.36 2.99
CA ALA A 151 13.05 -15.78 1.65
C ALA A 151 14.04 -16.53 0.74
N THR A 152 15.15 -17.03 1.31
CA THR A 152 16.21 -17.70 0.55
C THR A 152 15.92 -19.19 0.33
N ASN A 153 15.40 -19.88 1.35
CA ASN A 153 15.24 -21.34 1.33
C ASN A 153 13.85 -21.80 0.86
N GLY A 154 12.87 -20.89 0.80
CA GLY A 154 11.48 -21.20 0.48
C GLY A 154 10.70 -21.78 1.66
N GLY A 155 9.53 -22.38 1.39
CA GLY A 155 8.67 -23.00 2.40
C GLY A 155 7.76 -22.01 3.14
N TYR A 156 7.54 -20.84 2.55
CA TYR A 156 6.69 -19.78 3.11
C TYR A 156 5.33 -19.66 2.39
N GLU A 157 5.06 -20.47 1.37
CA GLU A 157 3.89 -20.32 0.49
C GLU A 157 2.58 -20.35 1.28
N ASN A 158 2.45 -21.26 2.25
CA ASN A 158 1.26 -21.35 3.10
C ASN A 158 1.20 -20.29 4.22
N LEU A 159 2.22 -19.44 4.33
CA LEU A 159 2.30 -18.33 5.31
C LEU A 159 1.77 -17.01 4.74
N PHE A 160 1.37 -17.01 3.47
CA PHE A 160 0.63 -15.93 2.82
C PHE A 160 -0.81 -16.42 2.60
N GLN A 161 -1.76 -15.77 3.27
CA GLN A 161 -3.14 -16.25 3.35
C GLN A 161 -4.10 -15.23 2.76
N THR A 162 -5.16 -15.72 2.13
CA THR A 162 -6.28 -14.88 1.69
C THR A 162 -7.21 -14.64 2.87
N ILE A 163 -7.61 -13.39 3.12
CA ILE A 163 -8.62 -13.08 4.15
C ILE A 163 -10.02 -12.95 3.55
N GLY A 164 -10.14 -12.46 2.32
CA GLY A 164 -11.41 -12.44 1.58
C GLY A 164 -11.45 -11.37 0.49
N ASP A 165 -12.66 -11.04 0.03
CA ASP A 165 -12.92 -10.09 -1.07
C ASP A 165 -13.75 -8.89 -0.58
N ARG A 166 -13.29 -7.67 -0.94
CA ARG A 166 -13.90 -6.38 -0.59
C ARG A 166 -15.18 -6.06 -1.37
N GLY A 167 -15.51 -6.87 -2.36
CA GLY A 167 -16.68 -6.71 -3.22
C GLY A 167 -16.38 -6.01 -4.55
N PRO A 168 -17.41 -5.84 -5.38
CA PRO A 168 -17.26 -5.36 -6.75
C PRO A 168 -16.69 -3.94 -6.81
N ASN A 169 -15.78 -3.71 -7.76
CA ASN A 169 -15.16 -2.40 -8.04
C ASN A 169 -14.32 -1.80 -6.89
N ALA A 170 -13.91 -2.61 -5.91
CA ALA A 170 -13.09 -2.18 -4.76
C ALA A 170 -11.57 -2.24 -5.01
N GLN A 171 -11.12 -2.18 -6.27
CA GLN A 171 -9.70 -2.04 -6.59
C GLN A 171 -9.17 -0.78 -5.93
N SER A 172 -8.03 -0.90 -5.25
CA SER A 172 -7.52 0.15 -4.37
C SER A 172 -6.05 0.43 -4.65
N THR A 173 -5.61 1.66 -4.50
CA THR A 173 -4.18 2.02 -4.50
C THR A 173 -3.57 1.67 -3.15
N MET A 174 -3.61 2.62 -2.21
CA MET A 174 -3.09 2.49 -0.85
C MET A 174 -4.18 2.04 0.12
N HIS A 175 -3.73 1.40 1.19
CA HIS A 175 -4.53 1.20 2.38
C HIS A 175 -3.70 1.43 3.63
N HIS A 176 -4.38 1.78 4.71
CA HIS A 176 -3.75 2.07 5.99
C HIS A 176 -4.53 1.42 7.13
N PHE A 177 -3.80 0.83 8.05
CA PHE A 177 -4.35 0.32 9.30
C PHE A 177 -4.23 1.39 10.39
N ASP A 178 -5.37 1.80 10.95
CA ASP A 178 -5.38 2.64 12.15
C ASP A 178 -5.35 1.78 13.42
N GLY A 179 -4.27 1.92 14.19
CA GLY A 179 -4.04 1.13 15.39
C GLY A 179 -4.98 1.43 16.55
N GLU A 180 -5.58 2.63 16.58
CA GLU A 180 -6.53 3.02 17.63
C GLU A 180 -7.92 2.42 17.36
N SER A 181 -8.47 2.63 16.17
CA SER A 181 -9.80 2.11 15.81
C SER A 181 -9.81 0.65 15.35
N GLN A 182 -8.66 0.02 15.09
CA GLN A 182 -8.58 -1.32 14.48
C GLN A 182 -9.28 -1.38 13.11
N VAL A 183 -9.22 -0.30 12.33
CA VAL A 183 -9.87 -0.19 11.02
C VAL A 183 -8.82 -0.12 9.92
N LEU A 184 -9.03 -0.89 8.85
CA LEU A 184 -8.35 -0.70 7.57
C LEU A 184 -9.14 0.30 6.72
N PHE A 185 -8.46 1.30 6.17
CA PHE A 185 -8.99 2.26 5.22
C PHE A 185 -8.41 2.02 3.83
N TYR A 186 -9.23 2.12 2.79
CA TYR A 186 -8.89 1.76 1.41
C TYR A 186 -9.11 2.93 0.46
N ALA A 187 -8.10 3.30 -0.32
CA ALA A 187 -8.22 4.27 -1.41
C ALA A 187 -8.79 3.59 -2.67
N GLU A 188 -10.12 3.51 -2.79
CA GLU A 188 -10.82 2.76 -3.83
C GLU A 188 -10.97 3.57 -5.13
N VAL A 189 -10.35 3.08 -6.21
CA VAL A 189 -10.23 3.82 -7.48
C VAL A 189 -11.52 3.74 -8.29
N ASN A 190 -12.04 2.53 -8.56
CA ASN A 190 -13.22 2.36 -9.40
C ASN A 190 -14.53 2.86 -8.77
N ARG A 191 -14.51 3.13 -7.46
CA ARG A 191 -15.64 3.69 -6.72
C ARG A 191 -15.48 5.19 -6.43
N ASN A 192 -14.35 5.82 -6.77
CA ASN A 192 -14.03 7.20 -6.39
C ASN A 192 -14.26 7.47 -4.88
N SER A 193 -13.80 6.55 -4.04
CA SER A 193 -14.16 6.52 -2.62
C SER A 193 -13.02 6.12 -1.70
N ILE A 194 -13.23 6.37 -0.41
CA ILE A 194 -12.44 5.79 0.67
C ILE A 194 -13.32 4.77 1.38
N GLY A 195 -12.94 3.50 1.27
CA GLY A 195 -13.57 2.38 1.95
C GLY A 195 -13.01 2.18 3.35
N CYS A 196 -13.72 1.42 4.18
CA CYS A 196 -13.25 0.97 5.48
C CYS A 196 -13.66 -0.48 5.78
N TRP A 197 -12.92 -1.12 6.69
CA TRP A 197 -13.27 -2.40 7.30
C TRP A 197 -12.73 -2.48 8.74
N ASN A 198 -13.59 -2.87 9.67
CA ASN A 198 -13.19 -3.15 11.06
C ASN A 198 -12.58 -4.55 11.14
N THR A 199 -11.31 -4.65 11.52
CA THR A 199 -10.55 -5.92 11.53
C THR A 199 -11.06 -6.93 12.57
N GLN A 200 -11.97 -6.52 13.46
CA GLN A 200 -12.63 -7.39 14.43
C GLN A 200 -13.88 -8.08 13.87
N SER A 201 -14.37 -7.64 12.71
CA SER A 201 -15.46 -8.28 11.97
C SER A 201 -14.94 -9.29 10.95
N ASN A 202 -15.79 -10.21 10.50
CA ASN A 202 -15.44 -11.12 9.41
C ASN A 202 -15.12 -10.33 8.13
N PHE A 203 -14.09 -10.75 7.39
CA PHE A 203 -13.74 -10.13 6.11
C PHE A 203 -14.73 -10.56 5.01
N SER A 204 -15.71 -9.71 4.74
CA SER A 204 -16.65 -9.88 3.63
C SER A 204 -17.08 -8.52 3.08
N ALA A 205 -17.51 -8.49 1.82
CA ALA A 205 -18.05 -7.28 1.19
C ALA A 205 -19.21 -6.64 1.99
N GLU A 206 -19.96 -7.45 2.76
CA GLU A 206 -21.07 -6.96 3.59
C GLU A 206 -20.62 -6.18 4.82
N ASN A 207 -19.41 -6.42 5.32
CA ASN A 207 -18.84 -5.74 6.50
C ASN A 207 -17.93 -4.56 6.14
N HIS A 208 -17.80 -4.25 4.85
CA HIS A 208 -17.15 -3.03 4.38
C HIS A 208 -18.17 -1.89 4.27
N ASP A 209 -17.68 -0.66 4.41
CA ASP A 209 -18.46 0.55 4.20
C ASP A 209 -17.63 1.63 3.49
N ILE A 210 -18.30 2.69 3.03
CA ILE A 210 -17.67 3.84 2.39
C ILE A 210 -17.76 5.04 3.32
N ILE A 211 -16.60 5.60 3.71
CA ILE A 211 -16.53 6.78 4.60
C ILE A 211 -16.50 8.10 3.82
N HIS A 212 -16.14 8.06 2.54
CA HIS A 212 -16.12 9.22 1.67
C HIS A 212 -16.24 8.81 0.21
N HIS A 213 -16.97 9.58 -0.58
CA HIS A 213 -17.14 9.35 -2.02
C HIS A 213 -17.33 10.69 -2.74
N ASP A 214 -16.55 10.93 -3.80
CA ASP A 214 -16.64 12.14 -4.62
C ASP A 214 -16.23 11.85 -6.08
N ASN A 215 -17.22 11.86 -6.99
CA ASN A 215 -17.00 11.54 -8.41
C ASN A 215 -16.21 12.59 -9.20
N GLU A 216 -15.98 13.78 -8.64
CA GLU A 216 -15.24 14.86 -9.32
C GLU A 216 -13.83 15.02 -8.76
N ARG A 217 -13.67 14.84 -7.44
CA ARG A 217 -12.42 15.15 -6.73
C ARG A 217 -11.67 13.93 -6.23
N MET A 218 -12.31 12.76 -6.17
CA MET A 218 -11.70 11.49 -5.76
C MET A 218 -11.49 10.55 -6.95
N ILE A 219 -11.16 11.10 -8.12
CA ILE A 219 -10.99 10.34 -9.38
C ILE A 219 -9.91 9.25 -9.25
N TYR A 220 -8.76 9.59 -8.68
CA TYR A 220 -7.70 8.63 -8.41
C TYR A 220 -7.11 8.94 -7.04
N PRO A 221 -7.62 8.34 -5.95
CA PRO A 221 -6.98 8.44 -4.65
C PRO A 221 -5.65 7.71 -4.77
N THR A 222 -4.54 8.43 -4.82
CA THR A 222 -3.21 7.89 -5.15
C THR A 222 -2.42 7.49 -3.92
N ASP A 223 -2.72 8.07 -2.77
CA ASP A 223 -2.01 7.83 -1.52
C ASP A 223 -2.95 7.97 -0.33
N LEU A 224 -2.69 7.18 0.72
CA LEU A 224 -3.45 7.15 1.97
C LEU A 224 -2.48 6.79 3.10
N SER A 225 -2.30 7.71 4.04
CA SER A 225 -1.41 7.55 5.20
C SER A 225 -1.98 8.25 6.43
N ALA A 226 -1.31 8.11 7.59
CA ALA A 226 -1.67 8.84 8.80
C ALA A 226 -0.51 9.70 9.30
N ASP A 227 -0.86 10.83 9.92
CA ASP A 227 0.10 11.68 10.61
C ASP A 227 0.34 11.21 12.06
N VAL A 228 1.25 11.89 12.77
CA VAL A 228 1.59 11.58 14.17
C VAL A 228 0.44 11.74 15.16
N SER A 229 -0.64 12.45 14.78
CA SER A 229 -1.86 12.57 15.58
C SER A 229 -2.88 11.47 15.30
N GLY A 230 -2.56 10.55 14.37
CA GLY A 230 -3.47 9.50 13.91
C GLY A 230 -4.51 9.99 12.89
N ALA A 231 -4.45 11.26 12.46
CA ALA A 231 -5.36 11.72 11.41
C ALA A 231 -4.95 11.11 10.06
N ILE A 232 -5.91 10.54 9.35
CA ILE A 232 -5.70 10.02 8.00
C ILE A 232 -5.68 11.15 6.99
N TRP A 233 -4.75 11.04 6.04
CA TRP A 233 -4.57 11.92 4.92
C TRP A 233 -4.70 11.13 3.63
N VAL A 234 -5.43 11.69 2.66
CA VAL A 234 -5.57 11.11 1.32
C VAL A 234 -5.14 12.16 0.31
N LEU A 235 -4.30 11.76 -0.64
CA LEU A 235 -4.04 12.52 -1.85
C LEU A 235 -4.84 11.91 -2.99
N SER A 236 -5.64 12.71 -3.67
CA SER A 236 -6.29 12.30 -4.92
C SER A 236 -5.91 13.21 -6.07
N ASN A 237 -5.88 12.65 -7.27
CA ASN A 237 -5.55 13.38 -8.48
C ASN A 237 -6.35 12.85 -9.69
N ASN A 238 -6.04 13.38 -10.88
CA ASN A 238 -6.70 13.04 -12.13
C ASN A 238 -5.80 12.17 -13.04
N LEU A 239 -5.00 11.27 -12.47
CA LEU A 239 -4.03 10.45 -13.22
C LEU A 239 -4.66 9.70 -14.41
N PRO A 240 -5.80 8.99 -14.30
CA PRO A 240 -6.43 8.34 -15.46
C PRO A 240 -6.78 9.33 -16.58
N THR A 241 -7.25 10.53 -16.25
CA THR A 241 -7.53 11.59 -17.23
C THR A 241 -6.25 12.10 -17.89
N TRP A 242 -5.15 12.20 -17.16
CA TRP A 242 -3.86 12.60 -17.71
C TRP A 242 -3.27 11.55 -18.66
N ILE A 243 -3.42 10.26 -18.35
CA ILE A 243 -2.91 9.15 -19.19
C ILE A 243 -3.75 8.98 -20.45
N TYR A 244 -5.09 8.95 -20.33
CA TYR A 244 -6.00 8.53 -21.41
C TYR A 244 -6.73 9.68 -22.10
N SER A 245 -6.55 10.92 -21.63
CA SER A 245 -7.20 12.10 -22.17
C SER A 245 -6.27 13.33 -22.02
N ARG A 246 -6.84 14.53 -22.01
CA ARG A 246 -6.11 15.78 -21.81
C ARG A 246 -6.49 16.39 -20.47
N LEU A 247 -5.50 16.52 -19.58
CA LEU A 247 -5.65 17.20 -18.29
C LEU A 247 -6.03 18.68 -18.50
N ASN A 248 -7.07 19.15 -17.82
CA ASN A 248 -7.46 20.57 -17.85
C ASN A 248 -6.66 21.36 -16.81
N VAL A 249 -5.67 22.10 -17.27
CA VAL A 249 -4.78 22.91 -16.41
C VAL A 249 -5.45 24.13 -15.77
N ASN A 250 -6.68 24.48 -16.19
CA ASN A 250 -7.45 25.59 -15.60
C ASN A 250 -8.36 25.14 -14.44
N GLN A 251 -8.27 23.87 -14.03
CA GLN A 251 -9.02 23.30 -12.91
C GLN A 251 -8.06 22.74 -11.85
N TYR A 252 -8.58 22.54 -10.64
CA TYR A 252 -7.84 21.79 -9.62
C TYR A 252 -7.77 20.32 -10.04
N ASN A 253 -6.54 19.78 -10.06
CA ASN A 253 -6.27 18.39 -10.48
C ASN A 253 -5.69 17.53 -9.35
N PHE A 254 -5.46 18.13 -8.19
CA PHE A 254 -4.87 17.50 -7.01
C PHE A 254 -5.65 17.98 -5.79
N TYR A 255 -6.04 17.05 -4.94
CA TYR A 255 -6.81 17.32 -3.73
C TYR A 255 -6.17 16.60 -2.56
N LEU A 256 -6.14 17.28 -1.42
CA LEU A 256 -5.64 16.75 -0.17
C LEU A 256 -6.80 16.72 0.83
N TRP A 257 -7.06 15.56 1.40
CA TRP A 257 -8.14 15.30 2.33
C TRP A 257 -7.55 14.92 3.68
N ARG A 258 -8.26 15.27 4.76
CA ARG A 258 -7.87 14.92 6.12
C ARG A 258 -9.09 14.61 6.96
N GLN A 259 -9.03 13.55 7.76
CA GLN A 259 -10.03 13.27 8.79
C GLN A 259 -9.44 12.47 9.94
N THR A 260 -10.03 12.57 11.13
CA THR A 260 -9.73 11.67 12.25
C THR A 260 -10.44 10.33 12.04
N PRO A 261 -9.77 9.16 12.15
CA PRO A 261 -10.36 7.84 11.91
C PRO A 261 -11.68 7.61 12.65
N LEU A 262 -11.71 7.86 13.95
CA LEU A 262 -12.91 7.70 14.78
C LEU A 262 -14.09 8.58 14.36
N VAL A 263 -13.83 9.74 13.74
CA VAL A 263 -14.87 10.59 13.16
C VAL A 263 -15.31 10.07 11.81
N ALA A 264 -14.37 9.61 10.98
CA ALA A 264 -14.64 9.09 9.64
C ALA A 264 -15.56 7.86 9.64
N ILE A 265 -15.45 7.00 10.66
CA ILE A 265 -16.21 5.74 10.76
C ILE A 265 -17.55 5.88 11.49
N GLN A 266 -17.95 7.08 11.95
CA GLN A 266 -19.21 7.23 12.70
C GLN A 266 -20.42 6.90 11.84
N GLY A 267 -21.30 6.04 12.36
CA GLY A 267 -22.52 5.61 11.69
C GLY A 267 -22.29 4.61 10.55
N THR A 268 -21.06 4.12 10.38
CA THR A 268 -20.72 3.10 9.37
C THR A 268 -20.60 1.73 10.02
N LYS A 269 -20.53 0.68 9.19
CA LYS A 269 -20.26 -0.70 9.67
C LYS A 269 -18.87 -0.87 10.27
N CYS A 270 -17.97 0.07 10.04
CA CYS A 270 -16.59 0.04 10.54
C CYS A 270 -16.49 0.65 11.94
N GLN A 271 -17.55 1.27 12.44
CA GLN A 271 -17.57 1.86 13.76
C GLN A 271 -17.24 0.80 14.82
N ILE A 272 -16.40 1.19 15.79
CA ILE A 272 -16.15 0.39 17.00
C ILE A 272 -17.32 0.50 17.97
N GLU A 273 -17.66 -0.61 18.63
CA GLU A 273 -18.65 -0.62 19.74
C GLU A 273 -18.09 0.03 21.02
#